data_AF-A0A2N1VE81-F1
#
_entry.id   AF-A0A2N1VE81-F1
#
_cell.length_a   1.000
_cell.length_b   1.000
_cell.length_c   1.000
_cell.angle_alpha   90.00
_cell.angle_beta   90.00
_cell.angle_gamma   90.00
#
_symmetry.space_group_name_H-M   'P 1'
#
loop_
_entity.id
_entity.type
_entity.pdbx_description
1 polymer ?
#
loop_
_entity_poly.entity_id
_entity_poly.type
_entity_poly.pdbx_seq_one_letter_code
_entity_poly.pdbx_strand_id
1 'polypeptide(L)'
;MKSKLLLLIFICASLLNAQNKKVVHPNLSGVSCKTCHSCEVPTKENPCIKPCPRDKMISIDQSPEEGPEVLIIDKFKEQSDIYAPVAFTHRLHAEMSGMSGGCKMCHHYNPPGQVIGCSDCHELTRKRVDVSKPDLKGAYHRQCMDCHRSWSGKVECVSCHETIGTSKNKKKQPIGYKGKNRVHPKIITPDKIKFDTPKTSGRIVTFYHSEHNELFGLECQSCHSNESCVKCHNKNKSASLKVKTTEQKHAVCSNCHNTKLNCSSCHLDTAKPGFNHKVSTGFDNSKFHSKLLCARCHTEKGKFKGLNNECMNCHGKWTQENFNHKITGLVLDETHAAIECAECHLDKTFAKPVCNNCHDDISFPKNIPGKLTKKK
;
A
#
# COMPACT_ATOMS: atom_id res chain seq x y z
N MET A 1 38.31 80.71 30.49
CA MET A 1 37.08 80.83 29.66
C MET A 1 36.73 79.45 29.12
N LYS A 2 35.64 78.84 29.61
CA LYS A 2 35.26 77.46 29.30
C LYS A 2 34.39 77.42 28.04
N SER A 3 34.85 76.71 27.01
CA SER A 3 34.09 76.42 25.79
C SER A 3 33.12 75.24 26.05
N LYS A 4 31.84 75.43 25.74
CA LYS A 4 30.79 74.40 25.88
C LYS A 4 30.78 73.51 24.63
N LEU A 5 31.08 72.23 24.81
CA LEU A 5 30.86 71.18 23.79
C LEU A 5 29.45 70.61 24.01
N LEU A 6 28.55 70.83 23.05
CA LEU A 6 27.18 70.34 23.06
C LEU A 6 27.15 68.92 22.44
N LEU A 7 26.86 67.90 23.24
CA LEU A 7 26.74 66.51 22.81
C LEU A 7 25.29 66.23 22.39
N LEU A 8 25.04 66.05 21.09
CA LEU A 8 23.74 65.64 20.54
C LEU A 8 23.58 64.12 20.65
N ILE A 9 22.71 63.65 21.53
CA ILE A 9 22.33 62.24 21.68
C ILE A 9 21.12 61.98 20.76
N PHE A 10 21.34 61.24 19.67
CA PHE A 10 20.27 60.73 18.81
C PHE A 10 19.63 59.49 19.45
N ILE A 11 18.42 59.65 20.00
CA ILE A 11 17.61 58.52 20.50
C ILE A 11 16.84 57.95 19.30
N CYS A 12 17.29 56.81 18.79
CA CYS A 12 16.58 56.04 17.77
C CYS A 12 15.45 55.25 18.46
N ALA A 13 14.22 55.75 18.38
CA ALA A 13 13.04 55.04 18.88
C ALA A 13 12.70 53.89 17.91
N SER A 14 13.02 52.66 18.29
CA SER A 14 12.58 51.46 17.61
C SER A 14 11.08 51.23 17.86
N LEU A 15 10.24 51.59 16.88
CA LEU A 15 8.85 51.16 16.82
C LEU A 15 8.79 49.66 16.54
N LEU A 16 8.61 48.87 17.59
CA LEU A 16 8.21 47.46 17.48
C LEU A 16 6.78 47.41 16.91
N ASN A 17 6.65 47.13 15.62
CA ASN A 17 5.38 46.75 15.01
C ASN A 17 4.91 45.42 15.64
N ALA A 18 3.96 45.49 16.57
CA ALA A 18 3.23 44.32 17.03
C ALA A 18 2.50 43.70 15.83
N GLN A 19 2.94 42.53 15.38
CA GLN A 19 2.25 41.77 14.35
C GLN A 19 0.85 41.40 14.86
N ASN A 20 -0.18 42.06 14.31
CA ASN A 20 -1.57 41.66 14.51
C ASN A 20 -1.73 40.19 14.11
N LYS A 21 -2.04 39.32 15.08
CA LYS A 21 -2.37 37.90 14.85
C LYS A 21 -3.63 37.81 13.99
N LYS A 22 -3.44 37.73 12.68
CA LYS A 22 -4.52 37.40 11.74
C LYS A 22 -4.89 35.94 12.00
N VAL A 23 -6.10 35.69 12.49
CA VAL A 23 -6.60 34.32 12.72
C VAL A 23 -6.89 33.70 11.35
N VAL A 24 -5.99 32.82 10.89
CA VAL A 24 -6.11 32.15 9.57
C VAL A 24 -7.05 30.93 9.64
N HIS A 25 -7.39 30.45 10.84
CA HIS A 25 -8.23 29.26 11.06
C HIS A 25 -9.31 29.54 12.11
N PRO A 26 -10.49 30.05 11.70
CA PRO A 26 -11.52 30.55 12.63
C PRO A 26 -12.30 29.47 13.40
N ASN A 27 -12.03 28.17 13.19
CA ASN A 27 -12.82 27.08 13.75
C ASN A 27 -11.96 25.87 14.20
N LEU A 28 -11.00 26.11 15.10
CA LEU A 28 -10.15 25.07 15.71
C LEU A 28 -10.38 24.93 17.22
N SER A 29 -11.65 24.82 17.63
CA SER A 29 -11.98 24.52 19.02
C SER A 29 -11.33 23.20 19.45
N GLY A 30 -10.33 23.27 20.33
CA GLY A 30 -9.66 22.10 20.91
C GLY A 30 -8.43 21.58 20.17
N VAL A 31 -7.93 22.26 19.12
CA VAL A 31 -6.75 21.80 18.36
C VAL A 31 -5.62 22.82 18.44
N SER A 32 -4.46 22.40 18.97
CA SER A 32 -3.27 23.25 19.10
C SER A 32 -2.48 23.35 17.79
N CYS A 33 -1.70 24.43 17.59
CA CYS A 33 -0.83 24.57 16.42
C CYS A 33 0.18 23.40 16.28
N LYS A 34 0.66 22.86 17.40
CA LYS A 34 1.60 21.72 17.45
C LYS A 34 1.00 20.40 16.90
N THR A 35 -0.33 20.36 16.74
CA THR A 35 -1.03 19.22 16.15
C THR A 35 -0.72 19.07 14.65
N CYS A 36 -0.62 20.19 13.93
CA CYS A 36 -0.37 20.20 12.49
C CYS A 36 1.05 20.64 12.14
N HIS A 37 1.72 21.39 13.01
CA HIS A 37 3.04 21.97 12.74
C HIS A 37 4.13 21.30 13.57
N SER A 38 5.28 21.01 12.96
CA SER A 38 6.50 20.56 13.64
C SER A 38 7.31 21.71 14.23
N CYS A 39 7.04 22.93 13.80
CA CYS A 39 7.64 24.15 14.33
C CYS A 39 6.61 24.98 15.11
N GLU A 40 7.09 25.83 16.03
CA GLU A 40 6.23 26.67 16.87
C GLU A 40 5.68 27.90 16.13
N VAL A 41 6.35 28.34 15.06
CA VAL A 41 5.97 29.52 14.27
C VAL A 41 6.03 29.18 12.77
N PRO A 42 4.95 28.62 12.20
CA PRO A 42 4.89 28.34 10.76
C PRO A 42 4.83 29.63 9.94
N THR A 43 5.55 29.69 8.82
CA THR A 43 5.43 30.78 7.84
C THR A 43 4.70 30.30 6.59
N LYS A 44 4.32 31.25 5.71
CA LYS A 44 3.66 30.91 4.44
C LYS A 44 4.61 30.13 3.53
N GLU A 45 5.89 30.47 3.54
CA GLU A 45 6.94 29.83 2.73
C GLU A 45 7.40 28.49 3.32
N ASN A 46 7.39 28.36 4.65
CA ASN A 46 7.71 27.11 5.34
C ASN A 46 6.67 26.83 6.43
N PRO A 47 5.56 26.19 6.06
CA PRO A 47 4.48 25.94 6.99
C PRO A 47 4.80 24.78 7.93
N CYS A 48 5.95 24.09 7.80
CA CYS A 48 6.40 23.03 8.71
C CYS A 48 5.30 22.00 9.07
N ILE A 49 4.46 21.64 8.10
CA ILE A 49 3.28 20.79 8.33
C ILE A 49 3.74 19.34 8.55
N LYS A 50 3.41 18.77 9.70
CA LYS A 50 3.51 17.33 9.95
C LYS A 50 2.59 16.61 8.96
N PRO A 51 3.02 15.48 8.37
CA PRO A 51 2.14 14.65 7.55
C PRO A 51 0.83 14.41 8.30
N CYS A 52 -0.31 14.70 7.66
CA CYS A 52 -1.60 14.58 8.32
C CYS A 52 -1.80 13.13 8.77
N PRO A 53 -2.05 12.85 10.06
CA PRO A 53 -2.22 11.48 10.53
C PRO A 53 -3.47 10.81 9.97
N ARG A 54 -4.32 11.53 9.21
CA ARG A 54 -5.50 10.98 8.52
C ARG A 54 -5.16 9.80 7.60
N ASP A 55 -3.98 9.77 6.98
CA ASP A 55 -3.57 8.63 6.14
C ASP A 55 -3.05 7.43 6.97
N LYS A 56 -2.57 7.67 8.19
CA LYS A 56 -2.08 6.64 9.12
C LYS A 56 -3.14 6.10 10.07
N MET A 57 -4.27 6.80 10.26
CA MET A 57 -5.35 6.37 11.15
C MET A 57 -6.22 5.25 10.56
N ILE A 58 -6.25 5.12 9.23
CA ILE A 58 -7.11 4.15 8.55
C ILE A 58 -6.31 2.87 8.24
N SER A 59 -5.82 2.16 9.25
CA SER A 59 -5.46 0.75 9.10
C SER A 59 -6.59 -0.07 9.68
N ILE A 60 -7.53 -0.44 8.81
CA ILE A 60 -8.54 -1.44 9.12
C ILE A 60 -7.90 -2.76 8.72
N ASP A 61 -7.36 -3.47 9.70
CA ASP A 61 -6.72 -4.77 9.49
C ASP A 61 -7.71 -5.93 9.67
N GLN A 62 -8.97 -5.62 10.01
CA GLN A 62 -10.03 -6.60 10.20
C GLN A 62 -10.43 -7.30 8.90
N SER A 63 -10.66 -8.61 9.01
CA SER A 63 -11.20 -9.42 7.93
C SER A 63 -12.74 -9.26 7.81
N PRO A 64 -13.33 -9.48 6.61
CA PRO A 64 -14.79 -9.44 6.43
C PRO A 64 -15.58 -10.35 7.39
N GLU A 65 -14.97 -11.44 7.85
CA GLU A 65 -15.55 -12.42 8.75
C GLU A 65 -15.64 -11.95 10.21
N GLU A 66 -14.84 -10.95 10.60
CA GLU A 66 -14.89 -10.35 11.94
C GLU A 66 -16.04 -9.35 12.10
N GLY A 67 -16.58 -8.88 10.98
CA GLY A 67 -17.73 -7.98 10.96
C GLY A 67 -19.07 -8.69 11.13
N PRO A 68 -20.15 -7.93 11.41
CA PRO A 68 -21.50 -8.49 11.41
C PRO A 68 -21.86 -9.03 10.02
N GLU A 69 -22.63 -10.12 9.98
CA GLU A 69 -23.12 -10.66 8.71
C GLU A 69 -24.19 -9.75 8.09
N VAL A 70 -25.15 -9.35 8.92
CA VAL A 70 -26.28 -8.50 8.55
C VAL A 70 -26.47 -7.44 9.64
N LEU A 71 -26.72 -6.20 9.23
CA LEU A 71 -27.07 -5.08 10.09
C LEU A 71 -28.47 -4.59 9.75
N ILE A 72 -29.28 -4.29 10.75
CA ILE A 72 -30.55 -3.61 10.56
C ILE A 72 -30.33 -2.11 10.78
N ILE A 73 -30.61 -1.31 9.76
CA ILE A 73 -30.50 0.15 9.83
C ILE A 73 -31.87 0.70 10.20
N ASP A 74 -32.09 0.92 11.51
CA ASP A 74 -33.36 1.36 12.10
C ASP A 74 -33.22 2.69 12.87
N LYS A 75 -32.25 3.53 12.50
CA LYS A 75 -31.93 4.77 13.23
C LYS A 75 -32.98 5.89 13.07
N PHE A 76 -33.89 5.75 12.12
CA PHE A 76 -35.02 6.65 11.90
C PHE A 76 -36.29 5.90 12.31
N LYS A 77 -37.01 6.43 13.30
CA LYS A 77 -38.30 5.90 13.75
C LYS A 77 -39.26 7.07 13.87
N GLU A 78 -40.06 7.30 12.84
CA GLU A 78 -41.17 8.25 12.90
C GLU A 78 -42.51 7.51 12.93
N GLN A 79 -43.53 8.13 13.53
CA GLN A 79 -44.87 7.54 13.67
C GLN A 79 -45.58 7.32 12.32
N SER A 80 -45.06 7.89 11.22
CA SER A 80 -45.62 7.85 9.86
C SER A 80 -44.66 7.29 8.82
N ASP A 81 -43.73 6.40 9.21
CA ASP A 81 -42.83 5.77 8.25
C ASP A 81 -43.60 4.84 7.28
N ILE A 82 -43.44 5.07 5.98
CA ILE A 82 -43.97 4.20 4.92
C ILE A 82 -43.02 3.06 4.56
N TYR A 83 -41.79 3.11 5.06
CA TYR A 83 -40.71 2.18 4.75
C TYR A 83 -40.21 1.50 6.02
N ALA A 84 -39.99 0.18 5.93
CA ALA A 84 -39.35 -0.62 6.96
C ALA A 84 -37.83 -0.34 7.03
N PRO A 85 -37.18 -0.68 8.16
CA PRO A 85 -35.73 -0.64 8.28
C PRO A 85 -35.00 -1.44 7.20
N VAL A 86 -33.83 -0.98 6.78
CA VAL A 86 -33.02 -1.67 5.77
C VAL A 86 -32.22 -2.80 6.42
N ALA A 87 -32.35 -4.01 5.90
CA ALA A 87 -31.46 -5.12 6.22
C ALA A 87 -30.22 -5.10 5.32
N PHE A 88 -29.10 -4.64 5.85
CA PHE A 88 -27.83 -4.53 5.14
C PHE A 88 -26.96 -5.78 5.34
N THR A 89 -26.69 -6.53 4.26
CA THR A 89 -25.81 -7.71 4.29
C THR A 89 -24.33 -7.30 4.33
N HIS A 90 -23.86 -6.86 5.50
CA HIS A 90 -22.51 -6.30 5.71
C HIS A 90 -21.39 -7.24 5.25
N ARG A 91 -21.40 -8.52 5.63
CA ARG A 91 -20.35 -9.49 5.22
C ARG A 91 -20.20 -9.60 3.71
N LEU A 92 -21.31 -9.71 2.99
CA LEU A 92 -21.30 -9.77 1.52
C LEU A 92 -20.63 -8.52 0.93
N HIS A 93 -20.97 -7.33 1.45
CA HIS A 93 -20.37 -6.07 0.96
C HIS A 93 -18.88 -5.97 1.28
N ALA A 94 -18.46 -6.39 2.48
CA ALA A 94 -17.04 -6.42 2.86
C ALA A 94 -16.22 -7.39 1.99
N GLU A 95 -16.76 -8.57 1.68
CA GLU A 95 -16.07 -9.53 0.80
C GLU A 95 -16.01 -9.07 -0.67
N MET A 96 -17.03 -8.33 -1.13
CA MET A 96 -17.07 -7.73 -2.47
C MET A 96 -16.10 -6.56 -2.61
N SER A 97 -15.88 -5.76 -1.56
CA SER A 97 -15.06 -4.56 -1.62
C SER A 97 -13.55 -4.84 -1.62
N GLY A 98 -13.12 -6.06 -1.29
CA GLY A 98 -11.69 -6.42 -1.14
C GLY A 98 -10.81 -6.08 -2.34
N MET A 99 -11.34 -6.11 -3.58
CA MET A 99 -10.55 -5.77 -4.77
C MET A 99 -10.27 -4.27 -4.90
N SER A 100 -11.23 -3.43 -4.52
CA SER A 100 -11.23 -1.98 -4.82
C SER A 100 -10.98 -1.10 -3.60
N GLY A 101 -10.56 -1.67 -2.46
CA GLY A 101 -10.21 -0.89 -1.27
C GLY A 101 -10.70 -1.46 0.07
N GLY A 102 -11.37 -2.61 0.05
CA GLY A 102 -11.83 -3.31 1.25
C GLY A 102 -12.73 -2.44 2.12
N CYS A 103 -12.44 -2.41 3.41
CA CYS A 103 -13.20 -1.66 4.40
C CYS A 103 -13.17 -0.14 4.14
N LYS A 104 -12.08 0.37 3.56
CA LYS A 104 -11.88 1.80 3.27
C LYS A 104 -12.82 2.35 2.20
N MET A 105 -13.45 1.46 1.43
CA MET A 105 -14.46 1.82 0.45
C MET A 105 -15.69 2.49 1.09
N CYS A 106 -16.01 2.09 2.32
CA CYS A 106 -17.16 2.61 3.07
C CYS A 106 -16.73 3.39 4.31
N HIS A 107 -15.68 2.93 4.99
CA HIS A 107 -15.19 3.52 6.23
C HIS A 107 -14.00 4.43 5.98
N HIS A 108 -14.26 5.73 5.97
CA HIS A 108 -13.27 6.75 5.64
C HIS A 108 -12.56 7.40 6.85
N TYR A 109 -13.06 7.25 8.08
CA TYR A 109 -12.53 7.93 9.27
C TYR A 109 -12.65 7.06 10.52
N ASN A 110 -11.92 5.94 10.53
CA ASN A 110 -11.90 5.03 11.66
C ASN A 110 -10.71 5.31 12.59
N PRO A 111 -10.90 5.22 13.92
CA PRO A 111 -9.80 5.08 14.86
C PRO A 111 -9.01 3.79 14.60
N PRO A 112 -7.70 3.76 14.90
CA PRO A 112 -6.91 2.53 14.83
C PRO A 112 -7.54 1.40 15.63
N GLY A 113 -7.72 0.23 15.00
CA GLY A 113 -8.24 -0.97 15.66
C GLY A 113 -9.76 -1.04 15.84
N GLN A 114 -10.54 -0.02 15.43
CA GLN A 114 -12.00 -0.05 15.55
C GLN A 114 -12.71 0.44 14.28
N VAL A 115 -13.63 -0.38 13.77
CA VAL A 115 -14.55 0.02 12.70
C VAL A 115 -15.81 0.62 13.32
N ILE A 116 -16.05 1.91 13.08
CA ILE A 116 -17.21 2.63 13.62
C ILE A 116 -18.35 2.72 12.59
N GLY A 117 -19.57 2.94 13.08
CA GLY A 117 -20.76 3.08 12.26
C GLY A 117 -20.96 4.52 11.77
N CYS A 118 -21.76 4.69 10.73
CA CYS A 118 -22.04 6.02 10.16
C CYS A 118 -22.65 6.98 11.20
N SER A 119 -23.50 6.47 12.09
CA SER A 119 -24.20 7.25 13.13
C SER A 119 -23.28 7.83 14.21
N ASP A 120 -22.05 7.33 14.31
CA ASP A 120 -21.09 7.83 15.31
C ASP A 120 -20.55 9.22 14.92
N CYS A 121 -20.70 9.62 13.66
CA CYS A 121 -20.25 10.91 13.14
C CYS A 121 -21.34 11.67 12.37
N HIS A 122 -22.22 10.97 11.64
CA HIS A 122 -23.31 11.56 10.89
C HIS A 122 -24.57 11.65 11.75
N GLU A 123 -25.08 12.86 11.89
CA GLU A 123 -26.21 13.18 12.77
C GLU A 123 -27.55 12.92 12.07
N LEU A 124 -28.59 12.58 12.84
CA LEU A 124 -29.93 12.37 12.30
C LEU A 124 -30.53 13.65 11.71
N THR A 125 -30.22 14.80 12.30
CA THR A 125 -30.78 16.09 11.91
C THR A 125 -29.90 16.77 10.86
N ARG A 126 -30.54 17.37 9.86
CA ARG A 126 -29.84 18.07 8.79
C ARG A 126 -29.34 19.44 9.25
N LYS A 127 -28.02 19.60 9.31
CA LYS A 127 -27.35 20.90 9.49
C LYS A 127 -27.05 21.53 8.14
N ARG A 128 -27.84 22.51 7.71
CA ARG A 128 -27.67 23.18 6.40
C ARG A 128 -26.48 24.15 6.34
N VAL A 129 -25.93 24.52 7.49
CA VAL A 129 -24.79 25.46 7.60
C VAL A 129 -23.45 24.80 7.29
N ASP A 130 -23.34 23.48 7.48
CA ASP A 130 -22.14 22.71 7.19
C ASP A 130 -22.48 21.61 6.18
N VAL A 131 -22.16 21.86 4.91
CA VAL A 131 -22.37 20.92 3.80
C VAL A 131 -21.25 19.89 3.66
N SER A 132 -20.17 20.02 4.44
CA SER A 132 -19.02 19.10 4.36
C SER A 132 -19.33 17.73 4.95
N LYS A 133 -20.24 17.68 5.93
CA LYS A 133 -20.71 16.45 6.58
C LYS A 133 -22.22 16.29 6.36
N PRO A 134 -22.66 15.36 5.49
CA PRO A 134 -24.08 15.12 5.31
C PRO A 134 -24.71 14.59 6.61
N ASP A 135 -26.03 14.78 6.74
CA ASP A 135 -26.83 14.06 7.73
C ASP A 135 -26.79 12.53 7.47
N LEU A 136 -27.18 11.74 8.46
CA LEU A 136 -27.08 10.28 8.40
C LEU A 136 -27.87 9.69 7.23
N LYS A 137 -29.04 10.26 6.91
CA LYS A 137 -29.87 9.83 5.78
C LYS A 137 -29.18 10.14 4.45
N GLY A 138 -28.61 11.33 4.32
CA GLY A 138 -27.80 11.73 3.17
C GLY A 138 -26.54 10.88 3.00
N ALA A 139 -25.86 10.54 4.10
CA ALA A 139 -24.66 9.70 4.09
C ALA A 139 -24.96 8.30 3.56
N TYR A 140 -26.02 7.64 4.07
CA TYR A 140 -26.45 6.33 3.58
C TYR A 140 -26.84 6.36 2.11
N HIS A 141 -27.73 7.27 1.70
CA HIS A 141 -28.19 7.30 0.32
C HIS A 141 -27.07 7.61 -0.67
N ARG A 142 -26.15 8.53 -0.34
CA ARG A 142 -25.00 8.81 -1.20
C ARG A 142 -24.13 7.55 -1.36
N GLN A 143 -23.69 6.95 -0.24
CA GLN A 143 -22.79 5.80 -0.29
C GLN A 143 -23.42 4.59 -0.99
N CYS A 144 -24.65 4.23 -0.61
CA CYS A 144 -25.31 3.03 -1.12
C CYS A 144 -25.77 3.21 -2.57
N MET A 145 -26.47 4.31 -2.87
CA MET A 145 -27.07 4.49 -4.18
C MET A 145 -26.03 4.79 -5.26
N ASP A 146 -24.94 5.50 -4.97
CA ASP A 146 -23.96 5.81 -6.00
C ASP A 146 -23.28 4.54 -6.54
N CYS A 147 -22.91 3.62 -5.65
CA CYS A 147 -22.37 2.33 -6.05
C CYS A 147 -23.42 1.50 -6.81
N HIS A 148 -24.62 1.36 -6.26
CA HIS A 148 -25.67 0.55 -6.87
C HIS A 148 -26.14 1.13 -8.21
N ARG A 149 -26.18 2.46 -8.38
CA ARG A 149 -26.50 3.09 -9.66
C ARG A 149 -25.50 2.71 -10.74
N SER A 150 -24.21 2.64 -10.38
CA SER A 150 -23.19 2.17 -11.33
C SER A 150 -23.45 0.71 -11.75
N TRP A 151 -23.95 -0.12 -10.83
CA TRP A 151 -24.17 -1.55 -11.05
C TRP A 151 -25.49 -1.90 -11.76
N SER A 152 -26.61 -1.42 -11.24
CA SER A 152 -27.97 -1.75 -11.71
C SER A 152 -28.58 -0.68 -12.62
N GLY A 153 -27.92 0.46 -12.80
CA GLY A 153 -28.40 1.61 -13.58
C GLY A 153 -29.46 2.44 -12.86
N LYS A 154 -30.46 1.79 -12.25
CA LYS A 154 -31.50 2.42 -11.43
C LYS A 154 -31.49 1.87 -10.01
N VAL A 155 -31.81 2.72 -9.04
CA VAL A 155 -31.89 2.39 -7.61
C VAL A 155 -33.22 2.91 -7.07
N GLU A 156 -34.20 2.01 -6.99
CA GLU A 156 -35.54 2.33 -6.48
C GLU A 156 -35.58 2.17 -4.95
N CYS A 157 -36.44 2.93 -4.26
CA CYS A 157 -36.58 2.89 -2.81
C CYS A 157 -36.84 1.46 -2.29
N VAL A 158 -37.72 0.73 -2.99
CA VAL A 158 -38.14 -0.63 -2.63
C VAL A 158 -37.06 -1.69 -2.85
N SER A 159 -35.94 -1.33 -3.46
CA SER A 159 -34.78 -2.22 -3.60
C SER A 159 -34.02 -2.39 -2.29
N CYS A 160 -34.17 -1.42 -1.37
CA CYS A 160 -33.52 -1.43 -0.05
C CYS A 160 -34.55 -1.47 1.09
N HIS A 161 -35.67 -0.77 0.95
CA HIS A 161 -36.72 -0.67 1.96
C HIS A 161 -37.93 -1.52 1.60
N GLU A 162 -38.45 -2.30 2.54
CA GLU A 162 -39.79 -2.86 2.38
C GLU A 162 -40.83 -1.78 2.68
N THR A 163 -41.98 -1.75 1.99
CA THR A 163 -43.06 -0.81 2.33
C THR A 163 -43.96 -1.37 3.43
N ILE A 164 -44.25 -0.57 4.44
CA ILE A 164 -45.12 -0.96 5.55
C ILE A 164 -46.57 -1.10 5.02
N GLY A 165 -47.15 -2.30 5.14
CA GLY A 165 -48.55 -2.57 4.78
C GLY A 165 -48.81 -3.40 3.51
N THR A 166 -47.81 -3.60 2.62
CA THR A 166 -47.98 -4.46 1.42
C THR A 166 -47.48 -5.89 1.61
N SER A 167 -46.84 -6.21 2.74
CA SER A 167 -46.26 -7.53 3.02
C SER A 167 -47.33 -8.53 3.48
N LYS A 168 -48.20 -8.98 2.56
CA LYS A 168 -48.87 -10.28 2.72
C LYS A 168 -47.82 -11.36 2.50
N ASN A 169 -47.40 -12.02 3.59
CA ASN A 169 -46.68 -13.29 3.61
C ASN A 169 -45.41 -13.36 2.74
N LYS A 170 -44.29 -12.91 3.32
CA LYS A 170 -43.12 -13.77 3.60
C LYS A 170 -42.15 -12.95 4.43
N LYS A 171 -41.92 -13.33 5.69
CA LYS A 171 -40.70 -12.98 6.42
C LYS A 171 -39.53 -13.62 5.65
N LYS A 172 -39.06 -13.00 4.56
CA LYS A 172 -37.71 -13.27 4.09
C LYS A 172 -36.81 -12.57 5.08
N GLN A 173 -36.44 -13.28 6.15
CA GLN A 173 -35.29 -12.83 6.91
C GLN A 173 -34.16 -12.61 5.90
N PRO A 174 -33.40 -11.51 6.02
CA PRO A 174 -32.18 -11.37 5.24
C PRO A 174 -31.38 -12.66 5.47
N ILE A 175 -30.94 -13.29 4.38
CA ILE A 175 -30.20 -14.55 4.45
C ILE A 175 -28.89 -14.25 5.19
N GLY A 176 -28.91 -14.40 6.52
CA GLY A 176 -27.73 -14.40 7.37
C GLY A 176 -27.01 -15.71 7.11
N TYR A 177 -25.94 -15.64 6.32
CA TYR A 177 -25.12 -16.81 6.04
C TYR A 177 -24.27 -17.13 7.27
N LYS A 178 -24.80 -17.94 8.19
CA LYS A 178 -24.09 -18.45 9.38
C LYS A 178 -23.05 -19.50 9.03
N GLY A 179 -22.06 -19.14 8.22
CA GLY A 179 -20.98 -20.04 7.81
C GLY A 179 -19.64 -19.33 7.80
N LYS A 180 -18.57 -20.06 8.11
CA LYS A 180 -17.19 -19.56 7.94
C LYS A 180 -16.84 -19.32 6.47
N ASN A 181 -17.58 -19.92 5.54
CA ASN A 181 -17.28 -19.85 4.12
C ASN A 181 -17.62 -18.48 3.54
N ARG A 182 -16.84 -18.08 2.55
CA ARG A 182 -17.03 -16.86 1.78
C ARG A 182 -18.41 -16.86 1.09
N VAL A 183 -19.14 -15.76 1.19
CA VAL A 183 -20.46 -15.56 0.57
C VAL A 183 -20.32 -15.13 -0.88
N HIS A 184 -19.35 -14.25 -1.18
CA HIS A 184 -19.02 -13.85 -2.53
C HIS A 184 -17.98 -14.81 -3.15
N PRO A 185 -18.10 -15.21 -4.43
CA PRO A 185 -17.08 -16.03 -5.09
C PRO A 185 -15.68 -15.42 -4.98
N LYS A 186 -14.66 -16.27 -4.81
CA LYS A 186 -13.27 -15.81 -4.79
C LYS A 186 -12.92 -15.23 -6.16
N ILE A 187 -12.32 -14.04 -6.15
CA ILE A 187 -11.78 -13.42 -7.36
C ILE A 187 -10.55 -14.23 -7.78
N ILE A 188 -10.58 -14.76 -9.00
CA ILE A 188 -9.47 -15.53 -9.57
C ILE A 188 -8.59 -14.57 -10.36
N THR A 189 -7.31 -14.53 -10.04
CA THR A 189 -6.33 -13.72 -10.76
C THR A 189 -5.74 -14.51 -11.92
N PRO A 190 -5.77 -13.99 -13.16
CA PRO A 190 -5.18 -14.68 -14.30
C PRO A 190 -3.66 -14.69 -14.17
N ASP A 191 -3.00 -15.84 -14.28
CA ASP A 191 -1.54 -15.94 -14.09
C ASP A 191 -0.75 -14.97 -15.01
N LYS A 192 -1.05 -15.01 -16.31
CA LYS A 192 -0.38 -14.21 -17.35
C LYS A 192 -1.38 -13.62 -18.33
N ILE A 193 -1.21 -12.33 -18.64
CA ILE A 193 -1.96 -11.58 -19.64
C ILE A 193 -0.99 -11.12 -20.73
N LYS A 194 -1.41 -11.29 -21.99
CA LYS A 194 -0.69 -10.77 -23.16
C LYS A 194 -1.53 -9.68 -23.81
N PHE A 195 -0.89 -8.56 -24.14
CA PHE A 195 -1.51 -7.48 -24.88
C PHE A 195 -0.85 -7.38 -26.26
N ASP A 196 -1.66 -7.43 -27.31
CA ASP A 196 -1.20 -7.16 -28.67
C ASP A 196 -1.05 -5.65 -28.87
N THR A 197 0.08 -5.26 -29.45
CA THR A 197 0.44 -3.85 -29.65
C THR A 197 0.89 -3.62 -31.11
N PRO A 198 0.80 -2.37 -31.61
CA PRO A 198 1.20 -2.06 -32.98
C PRO A 198 2.66 -2.45 -33.25
N LYS A 199 2.94 -2.96 -34.46
CA LYS A 199 4.28 -3.44 -34.88
C LYS A 199 5.41 -2.43 -34.67
N THR A 200 5.12 -1.13 -34.65
CA THR A 200 6.10 -0.05 -34.61
C THR A 200 6.94 -0.01 -33.32
N SER A 201 6.49 -0.65 -32.25
CA SER A 201 7.15 -0.57 -30.93
C SER A 201 7.56 -1.93 -30.36
N GLY A 202 7.33 -3.03 -31.07
CA GLY A 202 7.32 -4.41 -30.55
C GLY A 202 5.89 -4.93 -30.44
N ARG A 203 5.65 -6.21 -30.70
CA ARG A 203 4.28 -6.73 -30.95
C ARG A 203 3.51 -7.09 -29.68
N ILE A 204 4.19 -7.38 -28.59
CA ILE A 204 3.61 -8.00 -27.40
C ILE A 204 4.08 -7.26 -26.15
N VAL A 205 3.13 -6.91 -25.28
CA VAL A 205 3.40 -6.58 -23.87
C VAL A 205 2.90 -7.73 -23.01
N THR A 206 3.77 -8.26 -22.14
CA THR A 206 3.42 -9.35 -21.23
C THR A 206 3.28 -8.84 -19.81
N PHE A 207 2.18 -9.19 -19.16
CA PHE A 207 1.91 -8.88 -17.75
C PHE A 207 1.69 -10.18 -16.98
N TYR A 208 2.48 -10.41 -15.93
CA TYR A 208 2.31 -11.54 -15.03
C TYR A 208 1.57 -11.05 -13.78
N HIS A 209 0.29 -11.39 -13.67
CA HIS A 209 -0.52 -10.92 -12.54
C HIS A 209 -0.07 -11.60 -11.25
N SER A 210 0.23 -12.91 -11.30
CA SER A 210 0.73 -13.73 -10.19
C SER A 210 2.01 -13.16 -9.60
N GLU A 211 2.93 -12.70 -10.46
CA GLU A 211 4.16 -12.06 -9.99
C GLU A 211 3.85 -10.75 -9.24
N HIS A 212 2.94 -9.93 -9.75
CA HIS A 212 2.62 -8.65 -9.12
C HIS A 212 1.92 -8.81 -7.76
N ASN A 213 0.95 -9.72 -7.65
CA ASN A 213 0.19 -9.90 -6.40
C ASN A 213 0.87 -10.87 -5.41
N GLU A 214 1.44 -11.98 -5.86
CA GLU A 214 1.98 -13.04 -4.99
C GLU A 214 3.47 -12.88 -4.75
N LEU A 215 4.27 -12.61 -5.79
CA LEU A 215 5.74 -12.48 -5.65
C LEU A 215 6.16 -11.11 -5.12
N PHE A 216 5.60 -10.04 -5.68
CA PHE A 216 5.90 -8.66 -5.29
C PHE A 216 4.96 -8.12 -4.20
N GLY A 217 3.90 -8.85 -3.86
CA GLY A 217 3.02 -8.52 -2.73
C GLY A 217 2.20 -7.24 -2.93
N LEU A 218 1.84 -6.90 -4.17
CA LEU A 218 0.99 -5.74 -4.44
C LEU A 218 -0.48 -6.03 -4.09
N GLU A 219 -1.11 -5.07 -3.42
CA GLU A 219 -2.53 -5.14 -3.08
C GLU A 219 -3.40 -4.96 -4.34
N CYS A 220 -4.56 -5.63 -4.38
CA CYS A 220 -5.50 -5.49 -5.50
C CYS A 220 -5.88 -4.02 -5.73
N GLN A 221 -6.14 -3.26 -4.66
CA GLN A 221 -6.53 -1.85 -4.74
C GLN A 221 -5.46 -0.98 -5.42
N SER A 222 -4.18 -1.36 -5.39
CA SER A 222 -3.11 -0.57 -5.99
C SER A 222 -3.21 -0.49 -7.51
N CYS A 223 -3.88 -1.47 -8.13
CA CYS A 223 -4.19 -1.48 -9.55
C CYS A 223 -5.68 -1.23 -9.83
N HIS A 224 -6.56 -1.66 -8.92
CA HIS A 224 -8.02 -1.70 -9.09
C HIS A 224 -8.79 -0.62 -8.29
N SER A 225 -8.12 0.45 -7.83
CA SER A 225 -8.69 1.51 -6.96
C SER A 225 -9.94 2.20 -7.51
N ASN A 226 -10.09 2.28 -8.83
CA ASN A 226 -11.21 2.95 -9.51
C ASN A 226 -12.08 1.97 -10.32
N GLU A 227 -12.00 0.67 -10.02
CA GLU A 227 -12.80 -0.32 -10.71
C GLU A 227 -14.14 -0.56 -10.01
N SER A 228 -15.22 -0.37 -10.78
CA SER A 228 -16.58 -0.67 -10.32
C SER A 228 -16.91 -2.16 -10.50
N CYS A 229 -17.84 -2.64 -9.67
CA CYS A 229 -18.39 -3.98 -9.66
C CYS A 229 -18.88 -4.43 -11.06
N VAL A 230 -19.36 -3.49 -11.89
CA VAL A 230 -19.81 -3.78 -13.26
C VAL A 230 -18.73 -4.39 -14.14
N LYS A 231 -17.44 -4.17 -13.84
CA LYS A 231 -16.38 -4.74 -14.66
C LYS A 231 -16.47 -6.27 -14.74
N CYS A 232 -16.91 -6.90 -13.65
CA CYS A 232 -17.13 -8.36 -13.58
C CYS A 232 -18.62 -8.74 -13.70
N HIS A 233 -19.53 -7.91 -13.21
CA HIS A 233 -20.96 -8.23 -13.09
C HIS A 233 -21.86 -7.63 -14.19
N ASN A 234 -21.30 -7.08 -15.27
CA ASN A 234 -22.10 -6.55 -16.37
C ASN A 234 -22.84 -7.68 -17.10
N LYS A 235 -24.18 -7.70 -16.97
CA LYS A 235 -25.07 -8.65 -17.65
C LYS A 235 -25.17 -8.38 -19.17
N ASN A 236 -24.92 -7.15 -19.60
CA ASN A 236 -24.91 -6.75 -21.01
C ASN A 236 -23.49 -6.40 -21.45
N LYS A 237 -22.72 -7.41 -21.87
CA LYS A 237 -21.35 -7.27 -22.43
C LYS A 237 -21.23 -6.26 -23.59
N SER A 238 -22.35 -5.82 -24.16
CA SER A 238 -22.43 -5.01 -25.39
C SER A 238 -22.50 -3.48 -25.18
N ALA A 239 -22.49 -2.96 -23.94
CA ALA A 239 -22.42 -1.51 -23.74
C ALA A 239 -21.00 -1.00 -23.98
N SER A 240 -20.66 -0.84 -25.26
CA SER A 240 -19.54 -0.13 -25.88
C SER A 240 -18.36 0.15 -24.94
N LEU A 241 -17.41 -0.78 -24.89
CA LEU A 241 -16.07 -0.51 -24.40
C LEU A 241 -15.51 0.64 -25.26
N LYS A 242 -15.61 1.88 -24.77
CA LYS A 242 -14.84 2.99 -25.35
C LYS A 242 -13.41 2.50 -25.50
N VAL A 243 -12.91 2.46 -26.75
CA VAL A 243 -11.57 2.00 -27.04
C VAL A 243 -10.61 2.86 -26.22
N LYS A 244 -9.94 2.23 -25.25
CA LYS A 244 -9.01 2.95 -24.37
C LYS A 244 -7.91 3.57 -25.21
N THR A 245 -7.58 4.83 -24.96
CA THR A 245 -6.44 5.49 -25.61
C THR A 245 -5.13 4.84 -25.18
N THR A 246 -4.05 5.11 -25.92
CA THR A 246 -2.71 4.64 -25.56
C THR A 246 -2.31 5.08 -24.16
N GLU A 247 -2.61 6.31 -23.78
CA GLU A 247 -2.33 6.88 -22.45
C GLU A 247 -3.10 6.12 -21.36
N GLN A 248 -4.37 5.83 -21.60
CA GLN A 248 -5.22 5.09 -20.65
C GLN A 248 -4.74 3.65 -20.45
N LYS A 249 -4.18 3.02 -21.49
CA LYS A 249 -3.58 1.68 -21.39
C LYS A 249 -2.30 1.73 -20.55
N HIS A 250 -1.44 2.72 -20.75
CA HIS A 250 -0.20 2.87 -19.99
C HIS A 250 -0.42 3.32 -18.55
N ALA A 251 -1.44 4.13 -18.27
CA ALA A 251 -1.72 4.70 -16.94
C ALA A 251 -1.76 3.66 -15.81
N VAL A 252 -2.17 2.43 -16.10
CA VAL A 252 -2.19 1.31 -15.14
C VAL A 252 -0.77 0.94 -14.69
N CYS A 253 0.21 1.02 -15.58
CA CYS A 253 1.61 0.68 -15.32
C CYS A 253 2.43 1.90 -14.87
N SER A 254 2.08 3.10 -15.37
CA SER A 254 2.84 4.35 -15.20
C SER A 254 3.06 4.79 -13.75
N ASN A 255 2.21 4.32 -12.83
CA ASN A 255 2.35 4.63 -11.41
C ASN A 255 3.60 4.00 -10.79
N CYS A 256 4.09 2.89 -11.36
CA CYS A 256 5.23 2.14 -10.84
C CYS A 256 6.38 2.01 -11.85
N HIS A 257 6.05 1.92 -13.15
CA HIS A 257 7.01 1.76 -14.23
C HIS A 257 7.14 3.04 -15.05
N ASN A 258 8.35 3.31 -15.55
CA ASN A 258 8.54 4.39 -16.53
C ASN A 258 8.01 3.94 -17.89
N THR A 259 6.82 4.42 -18.25
CA THR A 259 6.16 4.15 -19.54
C THR A 259 6.44 5.23 -20.58
N LYS A 260 7.16 6.29 -20.22
CA LYS A 260 7.49 7.40 -21.13
C LYS A 260 8.81 7.17 -21.87
N LEU A 261 9.71 6.40 -21.28
CA LEU A 261 11.04 6.09 -21.82
C LEU A 261 11.23 4.57 -21.88
N ASN A 262 12.14 4.10 -22.74
CA ASN A 262 12.53 2.69 -22.86
C ASN A 262 11.38 1.72 -23.24
N CYS A 263 10.62 2.04 -24.30
CA CYS A 263 9.49 1.24 -24.80
C CYS A 263 9.82 -0.25 -24.99
N SER A 264 11.03 -0.55 -25.49
CA SER A 264 11.51 -1.92 -25.76
C SER A 264 11.67 -2.79 -24.51
N SER A 265 11.62 -2.21 -23.30
CA SER A 265 11.65 -2.97 -22.04
C SER A 265 10.32 -3.71 -21.75
N CYS A 266 9.23 -3.17 -22.31
CA CYS A 266 7.86 -3.67 -22.17
C CYS A 266 7.33 -4.27 -23.47
N HIS A 267 7.62 -3.64 -24.61
CA HIS A 267 7.20 -4.08 -25.93
C HIS A 267 8.28 -4.95 -26.56
N LEU A 268 7.97 -6.23 -26.72
CA LEU A 268 8.86 -7.25 -27.29
C LEU A 268 8.16 -7.97 -28.44
N ASP A 269 8.93 -8.58 -29.34
CA ASP A 269 8.36 -9.44 -30.39
C ASP A 269 7.90 -10.80 -29.86
N THR A 270 8.45 -11.22 -28.73
CA THR A 270 8.09 -12.45 -28.02
C THR A 270 7.65 -12.14 -26.60
N ALA A 271 6.88 -13.05 -26.00
CA ALA A 271 6.46 -12.88 -24.61
C ALA A 271 7.68 -12.82 -23.67
N LYS A 272 7.72 -11.82 -22.79
CA LYS A 272 8.77 -11.70 -21.77
C LYS A 272 8.73 -12.93 -20.84
N PRO A 273 9.87 -13.52 -20.47
CA PRO A 273 9.92 -14.51 -19.40
C PRO A 273 9.51 -13.87 -18.06
N GLY A 274 9.11 -14.70 -17.11
CA GLY A 274 8.82 -14.26 -15.74
C GLY A 274 10.07 -13.73 -15.02
N PHE A 275 9.85 -13.09 -13.88
CA PHE A 275 10.92 -12.52 -13.08
C PHE A 275 11.85 -13.62 -12.55
N ASN A 276 13.15 -13.41 -12.74
CA ASN A 276 14.19 -14.20 -12.14
C ASN A 276 15.27 -13.26 -11.61
N HIS A 277 15.55 -13.34 -10.31
CA HIS A 277 16.46 -12.43 -9.63
C HIS A 277 17.87 -12.47 -10.25
N LYS A 278 18.39 -13.66 -10.55
CA LYS A 278 19.71 -13.83 -11.17
C LYS A 278 19.76 -13.25 -12.59
N VAL A 279 18.76 -13.57 -13.41
CA VAL A 279 18.73 -13.10 -14.81
C VAL A 279 18.52 -11.58 -14.88
N SER A 280 17.71 -11.03 -13.98
CA SER A 280 17.35 -9.62 -14.00
C SER A 280 18.38 -8.70 -13.32
N THR A 281 19.11 -9.20 -12.31
CA THR A 281 20.02 -8.37 -11.49
C THR A 281 21.46 -8.89 -11.43
N GLY A 282 21.71 -10.11 -11.89
CA GLY A 282 22.99 -10.82 -11.71
C GLY A 282 23.15 -11.47 -10.33
N PHE A 283 22.32 -11.14 -9.33
CA PHE A 283 22.41 -11.71 -7.99
C PHE A 283 21.55 -12.98 -7.85
N ASP A 284 22.20 -14.11 -7.57
CA ASP A 284 21.55 -15.42 -7.44
C ASP A 284 21.14 -15.72 -6.00
N ASN A 285 19.89 -15.43 -5.67
CA ASN A 285 19.32 -15.69 -4.34
C ASN A 285 18.87 -17.15 -4.14
N SER A 286 18.88 -18.00 -5.17
CA SER A 286 18.23 -19.31 -5.14
C SER A 286 18.84 -20.29 -4.12
N LYS A 287 20.13 -20.13 -3.80
CA LYS A 287 20.88 -21.04 -2.94
C LYS A 287 20.65 -20.79 -1.45
N PHE A 288 20.98 -19.58 -1.00
CA PHE A 288 21.02 -19.25 0.43
C PHE A 288 19.87 -18.34 0.88
N HIS A 289 19.24 -17.61 -0.05
CA HIS A 289 18.26 -16.58 0.25
C HIS A 289 16.88 -16.86 -0.36
N SER A 290 16.67 -18.05 -0.92
CA SER A 290 15.40 -18.43 -1.59
C SER A 290 14.20 -18.47 -0.67
N LYS A 291 14.43 -18.63 0.63
CA LYS A 291 13.40 -18.61 1.67
C LYS A 291 13.22 -17.23 2.31
N LEU A 292 14.03 -16.24 1.94
CA LEU A 292 13.87 -14.88 2.45
C LEU A 292 12.73 -14.18 1.72
N LEU A 293 11.91 -13.48 2.49
CA LEU A 293 10.93 -12.55 1.93
C LEU A 293 11.65 -11.40 1.25
N CYS A 294 11.12 -10.92 0.12
CA CYS A 294 11.67 -9.79 -0.63
C CYS A 294 11.88 -8.56 0.26
N ALA A 295 10.97 -8.34 1.22
CA ALA A 295 11.00 -7.24 2.19
C ALA A 295 12.22 -7.24 3.13
N ARG A 296 12.95 -8.36 3.23
CA ARG A 296 14.20 -8.44 4.02
C ARG A 296 15.32 -7.60 3.42
N CYS A 297 15.32 -7.43 2.10
CA CYS A 297 16.27 -6.59 1.39
C CYS A 297 15.59 -5.32 0.85
N HIS A 298 14.39 -5.44 0.30
CA HIS A 298 13.59 -4.35 -0.24
C HIS A 298 12.64 -3.78 0.82
N THR A 299 13.17 -2.89 1.66
CA THR A 299 12.45 -2.34 2.83
C THR A 299 11.35 -1.34 2.45
N GLU A 300 11.43 -0.69 1.29
CA GLU A 300 10.37 0.18 0.78
C GLU A 300 9.25 -0.66 0.13
N LYS A 301 8.06 -0.69 0.74
CA LYS A 301 6.89 -1.41 0.21
C LYS A 301 6.60 -1.00 -1.25
N GLY A 302 6.49 -1.98 -2.13
CA GLY A 302 6.13 -1.79 -3.55
C GLY A 302 7.24 -1.18 -4.42
N LYS A 303 8.46 -1.02 -3.91
CA LYS A 303 9.60 -0.47 -4.66
C LYS A 303 10.79 -1.43 -4.64
N PHE A 304 11.04 -2.05 -5.78
CA PHE A 304 12.13 -3.00 -5.98
C PHE A 304 13.27 -2.36 -6.76
N LYS A 305 13.90 -1.34 -6.16
CA LYS A 305 15.10 -0.70 -6.74
C LYS A 305 16.33 -1.60 -6.55
N GLY A 306 17.30 -1.45 -7.44
CA GLY A 306 18.60 -2.12 -7.31
C GLY A 306 19.29 -1.73 -6.01
N LEU A 307 19.81 -2.73 -5.31
CA LEU A 307 20.56 -2.59 -4.06
C LEU A 307 22.04 -2.87 -4.34
N ASN A 308 22.92 -2.33 -3.49
CA ASN A 308 24.32 -2.75 -3.48
C ASN A 308 24.38 -4.22 -3.04
N ASN A 309 25.09 -5.06 -3.81
CA ASN A 309 25.19 -6.50 -3.63
C ASN A 309 26.38 -6.94 -2.76
N GLU A 310 27.13 -6.01 -2.18
CA GLU A 310 28.16 -6.33 -1.18
C GLU A 310 27.52 -6.98 0.05
N CYS A 311 28.10 -8.10 0.48
CA CYS A 311 27.54 -8.94 1.55
C CYS A 311 27.30 -8.16 2.86
N MET A 312 28.17 -7.20 3.19
CA MET A 312 28.11 -6.43 4.43
C MET A 312 26.90 -5.49 4.50
N ASN A 313 26.35 -5.08 3.35
CA ASN A 313 25.17 -4.22 3.32
C ASN A 313 23.90 -4.92 3.81
N CYS A 314 23.91 -6.26 3.88
CA CYS A 314 22.80 -7.05 4.42
C CYS A 314 23.18 -7.82 5.70
N HIS A 315 24.40 -8.34 5.80
CA HIS A 315 24.84 -9.20 6.90
C HIS A 315 25.68 -8.48 7.97
N GLY A 316 25.97 -7.19 7.78
CA GLY A 316 26.81 -6.44 8.70
C GLY A 316 28.27 -6.91 8.67
N LYS A 317 28.99 -6.69 9.78
CA LYS A 317 30.39 -7.08 9.92
C LYS A 317 30.49 -8.56 10.25
N TRP A 318 31.19 -9.31 9.41
CA TRP A 318 31.57 -10.68 9.68
C TRP A 318 32.79 -10.73 10.61
N THR A 319 32.75 -11.64 11.57
CA THR A 319 33.81 -11.99 12.51
C THR A 319 33.95 -13.51 12.53
N GLN A 320 35.03 -14.00 13.13
CA GLN A 320 35.30 -15.44 13.21
C GLN A 320 34.21 -16.20 13.99
N GLU A 321 33.57 -15.53 14.96
CA GLU A 321 32.50 -16.11 15.77
C GLU A 321 31.16 -16.17 15.04
N ASN A 322 30.91 -15.29 14.08
CA ASN A 322 29.59 -15.17 13.42
C ASN A 322 29.56 -15.70 11.98
N PHE A 323 30.72 -15.92 11.33
CA PHE A 323 30.80 -16.44 9.98
C PHE A 323 31.07 -17.95 9.96
N ASN A 324 30.15 -18.71 9.38
CA ASN A 324 30.33 -20.15 9.20
C ASN A 324 30.85 -20.47 7.79
N HIS A 325 32.13 -20.82 7.67
CA HIS A 325 32.78 -21.18 6.40
C HIS A 325 32.04 -22.27 5.61
N LYS A 326 31.26 -23.13 6.27
CA LYS A 326 30.42 -24.15 5.63
C LYS A 326 29.53 -23.59 4.51
N ILE A 327 29.11 -22.33 4.59
CA ILE A 327 28.28 -21.68 3.55
C ILE A 327 29.01 -21.56 2.20
N THR A 328 30.35 -21.50 2.22
CA THR A 328 31.18 -21.49 1.01
C THR A 328 31.33 -22.89 0.38
N GLY A 329 30.83 -23.92 1.07
CA GLY A 329 31.01 -25.31 0.70
C GLY A 329 32.22 -25.98 1.34
N LEU A 330 33.01 -25.26 2.14
CA LEU A 330 34.21 -25.76 2.84
C LEU A 330 34.02 -25.70 4.36
N VAL A 331 34.24 -26.81 5.05
CA VAL A 331 34.35 -26.83 6.52
C VAL A 331 35.83 -26.88 6.85
N LEU A 332 36.32 -25.83 7.52
CA LEU A 332 37.70 -25.74 7.96
C LEU A 332 37.99 -26.78 9.04
N ASP A 333 39.22 -27.30 9.08
CA ASP A 333 39.71 -28.07 10.23
C ASP A 333 39.97 -27.15 11.44
N GLU A 334 40.21 -27.75 12.62
CA GLU A 334 40.37 -27.01 13.88
C GLU A 334 41.51 -25.98 13.81
N THR A 335 42.61 -26.30 13.11
CA THR A 335 43.76 -25.41 12.98
C THR A 335 43.43 -24.20 12.12
N HIS A 336 42.87 -24.41 10.92
CA HIS A 336 42.53 -23.30 10.02
C HIS A 336 41.33 -22.49 10.49
N ALA A 337 40.41 -23.08 11.25
CA ALA A 337 39.30 -22.37 11.85
C ALA A 337 39.72 -21.40 12.97
N ALA A 338 40.93 -21.56 13.53
CA ALA A 338 41.49 -20.68 14.55
C ALA A 338 42.22 -19.46 13.97
N ILE A 339 42.50 -19.44 12.67
CA ILE A 339 43.23 -18.36 11.99
C ILE A 339 42.30 -17.17 11.69
N GLU A 340 42.79 -15.96 11.93
CA GLU A 340 42.06 -14.73 11.66
C GLU A 340 41.77 -14.56 10.16
N CYS A 341 40.62 -13.96 9.83
CA CYS A 341 40.14 -13.82 8.45
C CYS A 341 41.18 -13.13 7.54
N ALA A 342 41.89 -12.14 8.07
CA ALA A 342 42.86 -11.33 7.33
C ALA A 342 44.18 -12.05 7.06
N GLU A 343 44.51 -13.12 7.80
CA GLU A 343 45.72 -13.91 7.56
C GLU A 343 45.54 -14.83 6.35
N CYS A 344 44.31 -15.21 6.03
CA CYS A 344 43.98 -15.98 4.83
C CYS A 344 43.55 -15.08 3.66
N HIS A 345 42.66 -14.11 3.91
CA HIS A 345 42.13 -13.17 2.91
C HIS A 345 42.85 -11.82 2.97
N LEU A 346 44.13 -11.83 2.57
CA LEU A 346 45.05 -10.69 2.66
C LEU A 346 44.52 -9.40 2.01
N ASP A 347 43.85 -9.52 0.86
CA ASP A 347 43.31 -8.40 0.09
C ASP A 347 41.91 -7.96 0.57
N LYS A 348 41.32 -8.68 1.52
CA LYS A 348 39.95 -8.48 2.04
C LYS A 348 38.87 -8.50 0.93
N THR A 349 39.18 -9.06 -0.24
CA THR A 349 38.18 -9.27 -1.30
C THR A 349 37.39 -10.56 -1.07
N PHE A 350 37.84 -11.38 -0.11
CA PHE A 350 37.32 -12.71 0.19
C PHE A 350 37.35 -13.65 -1.04
N ALA A 351 38.22 -13.33 -2.01
CA ALA A 351 38.58 -14.24 -3.07
C ALA A 351 39.29 -15.49 -2.49
N LYS A 352 39.44 -16.51 -3.33
CA LYS A 352 40.10 -17.76 -2.93
C LYS A 352 41.54 -17.44 -2.46
N PRO A 353 41.90 -17.80 -1.22
CA PRO A 353 43.20 -17.47 -0.66
C PRO A 353 44.31 -18.32 -1.28
N VAL A 354 45.55 -17.82 -1.22
CA VAL A 354 46.72 -18.52 -1.74
C VAL A 354 47.42 -19.24 -0.58
N CYS A 355 47.62 -20.56 -0.71
CA CYS A 355 48.18 -21.40 0.34
C CYS A 355 49.71 -21.24 0.49
N ASN A 356 50.39 -20.74 -0.53
CA ASN A 356 51.85 -20.65 -0.58
C ASN A 356 52.45 -19.63 0.40
N ASN A 357 51.63 -18.78 1.01
CA ASN A 357 52.07 -17.85 2.03
C ASN A 357 52.40 -18.55 3.36
N CYS A 358 51.90 -19.77 3.57
CA CYS A 358 52.15 -20.56 4.78
C CYS A 358 52.70 -21.97 4.50
N HIS A 359 52.67 -22.43 3.24
CA HIS A 359 53.05 -23.79 2.87
C HIS A 359 53.85 -23.83 1.57
N ASP A 360 54.98 -24.54 1.57
CA ASP A 360 55.86 -24.60 0.40
C ASP A 360 55.31 -25.51 -0.73
N ASP A 361 54.57 -26.57 -0.39
CA ASP A 361 54.12 -27.61 -1.34
C ASP A 361 52.60 -27.81 -1.44
N ILE A 362 51.80 -26.90 -0.86
CA ILE A 362 50.34 -27.01 -0.80
C ILE A 362 49.70 -25.99 -1.73
N SER A 363 48.74 -26.43 -2.56
CA SER A 363 48.02 -25.54 -3.49
C SER A 363 46.52 -25.85 -3.57
N PHE A 364 45.70 -24.80 -3.62
CA PHE A 364 44.28 -24.90 -3.95
C PHE A 364 44.12 -25.00 -5.48
N PRO A 365 43.25 -25.88 -6.03
CA PRO A 365 42.24 -26.72 -5.36
C PRO A 365 42.70 -28.15 -5.00
N LYS A 366 43.97 -28.52 -5.25
CA LYS A 366 44.48 -29.87 -5.03
C LYS A 366 44.45 -30.27 -3.54
N ASN A 367 44.74 -29.31 -2.69
CA ASN A 367 44.69 -29.41 -1.25
C ASN A 367 43.71 -28.36 -0.72
N ILE A 368 42.95 -28.73 0.30
CA ILE A 368 41.95 -27.88 0.93
C ILE A 368 42.16 -27.88 2.44
N PRO A 369 42.01 -26.73 3.13
CA PRO A 369 42.19 -26.64 4.57
C PRO A 369 40.95 -27.16 5.30
N GLY A 370 40.67 -28.47 5.18
CA GLY A 370 39.52 -29.13 5.79
C GLY A 370 38.77 -30.05 4.83
N LYS A 371 37.43 -30.00 4.83
CA LYS A 371 36.57 -30.91 4.06
C LYS A 371 35.50 -30.17 3.26
N LEU A 372 35.33 -30.54 1.99
CA LEU A 372 34.21 -30.05 1.18
C LEU A 372 32.89 -30.67 1.65
N THR A 373 31.86 -29.84 1.76
CA THR A 373 30.49 -30.31 1.97
C THR A 373 29.88 -30.77 0.66
N LYS A 374 29.06 -31.83 0.71
CA LYS A 374 28.25 -32.24 -0.45
C LYS A 374 27.35 -31.07 -0.85
N LYS A 375 27.47 -30.62 -2.11
CA LYS A 375 26.58 -29.63 -2.72
C LYS A 375 25.13 -30.08 -2.50
N LYS A 376 24.34 -29.27 -1.79
CA LYS A 376 22.88 -29.37 -1.83
C LYS A 376 22.35 -28.54 -2.98
#